data_AF-A0A7C6DSQ7-F1
#
_entry.id   AF-A0A7C6DSQ7-F1
#
_cell.length_a   1.000
_cell.length_b   1.000
_cell.length_c   1.000
_cell.angle_alpha   90.00
_cell.angle_beta   90.00
_cell.angle_gamma   90.00
#
_symmetry.space_group_name_H-M   'P 1'
#
loop_
_entity.id
_entity.type
_entity.pdbx_description
1 polymer ?
#
loop_
_entity_poly.entity_id
_entity_poly.type
_entity_poly.pdbx_seq_one_letter_code
_entity_poly.pdbx_strand_id
1 'polypeptide(L)'
;MRKLVVIIALLFLIFGVICLLVNETRLEEELINELNLPSKLYPYKLGQNMPDSFACIFIEKARGENEVFRQLLDKGKISEVMLEVFINASGNVSVKVGKFPSIDPKTNRTVLSITFFDRTGQFFNERIEVPVNSTSPLDISSYYWEVRNEWTDVVTIFTGYVRLKAEIPKNYHPYYGLGTLVCLSGTSLAIYGFLAKPAKKRR
;
A
#
# COMPACT_ATOMS: atom_id res chain seq x y z
N MET A 1 -3.76 -6.97 -55.12
CA MET A 1 -2.87 -7.39 -54.00
C MET A 1 -2.33 -6.21 -53.20
N ARG A 2 -1.61 -5.22 -53.78
CA ARG A 2 -1.07 -4.06 -53.02
C ARG A 2 -2.08 -3.33 -52.13
N LYS A 3 -3.27 -3.00 -52.64
CA LYS A 3 -4.33 -2.35 -51.85
C LYS A 3 -4.76 -3.19 -50.64
N LEU A 4 -4.83 -4.51 -50.79
CA LEU A 4 -5.17 -5.43 -49.71
C LEU A 4 -4.08 -5.45 -48.64
N VAL A 5 -2.80 -5.50 -49.03
CA VAL A 5 -1.66 -5.47 -48.09
C VAL A 5 -1.63 -4.17 -47.30
N VAL A 6 -1.89 -3.03 -47.95
CA VAL A 6 -1.97 -1.72 -47.28
C VAL A 6 -3.16 -1.66 -46.32
N ILE A 7 -4.33 -2.19 -46.69
CA ILE A 7 -5.50 -2.25 -45.80
C ILE A 7 -5.20 -3.11 -44.58
N ILE A 8 -4.59 -4.28 -44.76
CA ILE A 8 -4.20 -5.18 -43.66
C ILE A 8 -3.18 -4.49 -42.75
N ALA A 9 -2.15 -3.85 -43.31
CA ALA A 9 -1.16 -3.10 -42.55
C ALA A 9 -1.80 -1.99 -41.69
N LEU A 10 -2.78 -1.27 -42.26
CA LEU A 10 -3.52 -0.23 -41.55
C LEU A 10 -4.35 -0.80 -40.39
N LEU A 11 -4.98 -1.96 -40.58
CA LEU A 11 -5.71 -2.67 -39.52
C LEU A 11 -4.79 -3.09 -38.37
N PHE A 12 -3.59 -3.61 -38.68
CA PHE A 12 -2.59 -3.91 -37.65
C PHE A 12 -2.16 -2.66 -36.87
N LEU A 13 -1.93 -1.53 -37.56
CA LEU A 13 -1.59 -0.28 -36.88
C LEU A 13 -2.72 0.22 -35.98
N ILE A 14 -3.97 0.22 -36.46
CA ILE A 14 -5.13 0.64 -35.66
C ILE A 14 -5.29 -0.27 -34.44
N PHE A 15 -5.22 -1.59 -34.63
CA PHE A 15 -5.34 -2.55 -33.53
C PHE A 15 -4.20 -2.39 -32.51
N GLY A 16 -2.96 -2.20 -32.97
CA GLY A 16 -1.82 -1.96 -32.10
C GLY A 16 -1.97 -0.68 -31.29
N VAL A 17 -2.43 0.42 -31.90
CA VAL A 17 -2.73 1.67 -31.19
C VAL A 17 -3.84 1.49 -30.16
N ILE A 18 -4.93 0.77 -30.49
CA ILE A 18 -5.99 0.46 -29.53
C ILE A 18 -5.42 -0.30 -28.32
N CYS A 19 -4.60 -1.33 -28.55
CA CYS A 19 -3.94 -2.06 -27.46
C CYS A 19 -3.04 -1.16 -26.59
N LEU A 20 -2.33 -0.20 -27.19
CA LEU A 20 -1.50 0.77 -26.45
C LEU A 20 -2.33 1.76 -25.62
N LEU A 21 -3.55 2.05 -26.04
CA LEU A 21 -4.47 2.98 -25.35
C LEU A 21 -5.25 2.33 -24.21
N VAL A 22 -5.29 0.99 -24.14
CA VAL A 22 -5.91 0.31 -22.99
C VAL A 22 -5.08 0.61 -21.74
N ASN A 23 -5.75 1.23 -20.78
CA ASN A 23 -5.21 1.50 -19.45
C ASN A 23 -6.11 0.79 -18.44
N GLU A 24 -5.51 -0.03 -17.58
CA GLU A 24 -6.19 -0.69 -16.48
C GLU A 24 -5.71 -0.08 -15.16
N THR A 25 -6.65 0.38 -14.34
CA THR A 25 -6.33 0.79 -12.97
C THR A 25 -6.50 -0.41 -12.07
N ARG A 26 -5.42 -0.79 -11.36
CA ARG A 26 -5.45 -1.87 -10.35
C ARG A 26 -5.07 -1.29 -8.99
N LEU A 27 -5.68 -1.83 -7.95
CA LEU A 27 -5.30 -1.52 -6.57
C LEU A 27 -4.12 -2.41 -6.20
N GLU A 28 -3.06 -1.81 -5.68
CA GLU A 28 -1.93 -2.54 -5.10
C GLU A 28 -1.74 -2.14 -3.64
N GLU A 29 -1.49 -3.14 -2.79
CA GLU A 29 -1.02 -2.93 -1.44
C GLU A 29 0.43 -2.44 -1.47
N GLU A 30 0.69 -1.25 -0.93
CA GLU A 30 2.03 -0.71 -0.75
C GLU A 30 2.36 -0.59 0.75
N LEU A 31 3.56 -1.03 1.12
CA LEU A 31 4.07 -0.89 2.48
C LEU A 31 4.53 0.55 2.70
N ILE A 32 3.87 1.26 3.60
CA ILE A 32 4.20 2.64 3.94
C ILE A 32 5.25 2.69 5.03
N ASN A 33 5.06 1.87 6.06
CA ASN A 33 5.92 1.84 7.23
C ASN A 33 5.90 0.46 7.88
N GLU A 34 7.01 0.08 8.49
CA GLU A 34 7.16 -1.15 9.24
C GLU A 34 7.94 -0.84 10.52
N LEU A 35 7.43 -1.32 11.65
CA LEU A 35 8.17 -1.35 12.90
C LEU A 35 8.30 -2.79 13.37
N ASN A 36 9.54 -3.18 13.63
CA ASN A 36 9.83 -4.40 14.35
C ASN A 36 9.71 -4.14 15.85
N LEU A 37 8.98 -5.02 16.53
CA LEU A 37 8.82 -4.95 17.98
C LEU A 37 10.15 -5.32 18.67
N PRO A 38 10.42 -4.75 19.86
CA PRO A 38 11.57 -5.17 20.66
C PRO A 38 11.42 -6.63 21.07
N SER A 39 12.54 -7.34 21.19
CA SER A 39 12.57 -8.76 21.58
C SER A 39 12.09 -9.02 23.01
N LYS A 40 11.96 -7.97 23.83
CA LYS A 40 11.44 -8.03 25.20
C LYS A 40 10.49 -6.87 25.45
N LEU A 41 9.39 -7.16 26.12
CA LEU A 41 8.44 -6.20 26.65
C LEU A 41 8.40 -6.32 28.17
N TYR A 42 8.86 -5.28 28.85
CA TYR A 42 8.86 -5.23 30.30
C TYR A 42 7.45 -4.88 30.84
N PRO A 43 7.12 -5.37 32.05
CA PRO A 43 5.89 -5.02 32.76
C PRO A 43 5.63 -3.52 32.76
N TYR A 44 4.44 -3.13 32.32
CA TYR A 44 4.00 -1.74 32.39
C TYR A 44 3.72 -1.37 33.86
N LYS A 45 4.64 -0.65 34.49
CA LYS A 45 4.48 -0.16 35.87
C LYS A 45 3.83 1.23 35.88
N LEU A 46 2.75 1.36 36.67
CA LEU A 46 2.07 2.64 36.89
C LEU A 46 3.06 3.70 37.42
N GLY A 47 3.26 4.80 36.68
CA GLY A 47 3.96 6.00 37.18
C GLY A 47 5.44 6.15 36.84
N GLN A 48 6.00 5.34 35.92
CA GLN A 48 7.38 5.55 35.41
C GLN A 48 7.38 6.20 34.02
N ASN A 49 8.30 7.16 33.80
CA ASN A 49 8.55 7.81 32.52
C ASN A 49 9.46 6.94 31.61
N MET A 50 8.87 6.31 30.57
CA MET A 50 9.52 5.76 29.34
C MET A 50 10.63 4.70 29.57
N PRO A 51 11.25 4.02 28.57
CA PRO A 51 10.94 3.80 27.14
C PRO A 51 10.76 2.30 26.72
N ASP A 52 11.03 1.32 27.59
CA ASP A 52 11.22 -0.11 27.19
C ASP A 52 9.98 -1.02 27.36
N SER A 53 8.88 -0.47 27.87
CA SER A 53 7.61 -1.17 28.09
C SER A 53 6.55 -0.82 27.04
N PHE A 54 6.95 -0.12 25.98
CA PHE A 54 6.04 0.59 25.08
C PHE A 54 6.64 0.64 23.65
N ALA A 55 5.99 -0.03 22.70
CA ALA A 55 6.19 0.24 21.28
C ALA A 55 4.99 1.05 20.78
N CYS A 56 5.23 2.28 20.36
CA CYS A 56 4.24 3.11 19.68
C CYS A 56 4.85 3.60 18.38
N ILE A 57 4.20 3.30 17.25
CA ILE A 57 4.44 4.08 16.05
C ILE A 57 3.50 5.27 16.10
N PHE A 58 4.12 6.45 16.02
CA PHE A 58 3.46 7.67 15.63
C PHE A 58 3.34 7.66 14.10
N ILE A 59 2.12 7.59 13.55
CA ILE A 59 1.92 7.76 12.09
C ILE A 59 2.35 9.18 11.64
N GLU A 60 2.64 10.10 12.56
CA GLU A 60 3.36 11.35 12.27
C GLU A 60 4.66 11.14 11.49
N LYS A 61 5.41 10.05 11.77
CA LYS A 61 6.70 9.81 11.09
C LYS A 61 6.52 9.39 9.64
N ALA A 62 5.46 8.65 9.32
CA ALA A 62 5.11 8.27 7.95
C ALA A 62 4.68 9.48 7.10
N ARG A 63 4.05 10.48 7.72
CA ARG A 63 3.72 11.74 7.05
C ARG A 63 4.99 12.55 6.73
N GLY A 64 5.99 12.55 7.61
CA GLY A 64 7.22 13.33 7.43
C GLY A 64 8.20 12.79 6.40
N GLU A 65 8.32 11.46 6.28
CA GLU A 65 9.42 10.81 5.55
C GLU A 65 9.05 10.28 4.15
N ASN A 66 7.76 10.09 3.83
CA ASN A 66 7.33 9.57 2.53
C ASN A 66 6.54 10.62 1.72
N GLU A 67 7.26 11.41 0.93
CA GLU A 67 6.70 12.47 0.09
C GLU A 67 5.68 11.93 -0.93
N VAL A 68 5.89 10.71 -1.42
CA VAL A 68 4.97 10.01 -2.33
C VAL A 68 3.65 9.72 -1.64
N PHE A 69 3.70 9.20 -0.40
CA PHE A 69 2.50 8.95 0.40
C PHE A 69 1.72 10.24 0.65
N ARG A 70 2.38 11.34 1.02
CA ARG A 70 1.74 12.67 1.16
C ARG A 70 1.01 13.09 -0.11
N GLN A 71 1.67 13.01 -1.26
CA GLN A 71 1.06 13.40 -2.53
C GLN A 71 -0.13 12.52 -2.91
N LEU A 72 -0.12 11.23 -2.55
CA LEU A 72 -1.22 10.31 -2.81
C LEU A 72 -2.40 10.56 -1.86
N LEU A 73 -2.11 10.89 -0.60
CA LEU A 73 -3.07 11.31 0.42
C LEU A 73 -3.80 12.60 0.01
N ASP A 74 -3.03 13.64 -0.34
CA ASP A 74 -3.56 14.96 -0.69
C ASP A 74 -4.37 14.95 -1.99
N LYS A 75 -4.09 13.99 -2.88
CA LYS A 75 -4.85 13.77 -4.12
C LYS A 75 -6.08 12.87 -3.94
N GLY A 76 -6.39 12.42 -2.72
CA GLY A 76 -7.50 11.51 -2.44
C GLY A 76 -7.36 10.16 -3.16
N LYS A 77 -6.12 9.73 -3.43
CA LYS A 77 -5.82 8.49 -4.16
C LYS A 77 -5.59 7.30 -3.23
N ILE A 78 -5.72 7.47 -1.92
CA ILE A 78 -5.68 6.36 -0.98
C ILE A 78 -7.12 5.97 -0.71
N SER A 79 -7.45 4.74 -1.11
CA SER A 79 -8.78 4.17 -0.93
C SER A 79 -8.94 3.62 0.48
N GLU A 80 -7.93 2.89 0.94
CA GLU A 80 -7.92 2.24 2.24
C GLU A 80 -6.53 2.21 2.87
N VAL A 81 -6.48 2.28 4.21
CA VAL A 81 -5.27 2.11 5.01
C VAL A 81 -5.50 0.95 5.97
N MET A 82 -4.58 0.00 5.97
CA MET A 82 -4.64 -1.20 6.79
C MET A 82 -3.43 -1.26 7.72
N LEU A 83 -3.67 -1.67 8.97
CA LEU A 83 -2.63 -2.01 9.93
C LEU A 83 -2.54 -3.53 10.02
N GLU A 84 -1.42 -4.11 9.59
CA GLU A 84 -1.12 -5.52 9.76
C GLU A 84 -0.29 -5.69 11.03
N VAL A 85 -0.87 -6.39 12.01
CA VAL A 85 -0.23 -6.66 13.30
C VAL A 85 0.08 -8.14 13.39
N PHE A 86 1.37 -8.45 13.52
CA PHE A 86 1.84 -9.81 13.76
C PHE A 86 2.68 -9.83 15.03
N ILE A 87 2.29 -10.62 16.02
CA ILE A 87 3.01 -10.75 17.28
C ILE A 87 2.97 -12.21 17.72
N ASN A 88 4.13 -12.73 18.12
CA ASN A 88 4.30 -14.01 18.77
C ASN A 88 5.12 -13.79 20.04
N ALA A 89 4.47 -13.99 21.18
CA ALA A 89 5.01 -13.69 22.49
C ALA A 89 4.96 -14.91 23.41
N SER A 90 5.90 -14.95 24.35
CA SER A 90 5.94 -15.94 25.44
C SER A 90 4.86 -15.76 26.51
N GLY A 91 4.14 -14.64 26.47
CA GLY A 91 3.11 -14.28 27.43
C GLY A 91 2.12 -13.28 26.83
N ASN A 92 1.08 -12.93 27.59
CA ASN A 92 0.03 -12.04 27.11
C ASN A 92 0.57 -10.63 26.88
N VAL A 93 0.19 -10.03 25.76
CA VAL A 93 0.39 -8.63 25.44
C VAL A 93 -0.95 -8.01 25.05
N SER A 94 -1.13 -6.75 25.41
CA SER A 94 -2.29 -5.92 25.10
C SER A 94 -1.96 -5.07 23.89
N VAL A 95 -2.80 -5.13 22.86
CA VAL A 95 -2.65 -4.40 21.60
C VAL A 95 -3.83 -3.48 21.46
N LYS A 96 -3.56 -2.18 21.37
CA LYS A 96 -4.57 -1.14 21.23
C LYS A 96 -4.31 -0.29 20.00
N VAL A 97 -5.34 0.02 19.25
CA VAL A 97 -5.28 0.91 18.07
C VAL A 97 -6.42 1.93 18.18
N GLY A 98 -6.08 3.20 17.98
CA GLY A 98 -6.97 4.30 18.27
C GLY A 98 -6.55 5.64 17.68
N LYS A 99 -7.33 6.69 18.00
CA LYS A 99 -7.06 8.08 17.63
C LYS A 99 -6.84 8.99 18.83
N PHE A 100 -6.08 10.06 18.57
CA PHE A 100 -5.77 11.20 19.45
C PHE A 100 -5.28 10.78 20.84
N PRO A 101 -4.01 11.00 21.17
CA PRO A 101 -3.53 10.78 22.52
C PRO A 101 -4.16 11.88 23.39
N SER A 102 -5.04 11.49 24.31
CA SER A 102 -5.60 12.39 25.31
C SER A 102 -4.96 12.09 26.66
N ILE A 103 -4.81 13.11 27.49
CA ILE A 103 -4.38 12.91 28.86
C ILE A 103 -5.63 12.57 29.67
N ASP A 104 -5.74 11.33 30.13
CA ASP A 104 -6.78 10.95 31.09
C ASP A 104 -6.59 11.78 32.37
N PRO A 105 -7.56 12.64 32.74
CA PRO A 105 -7.42 13.56 33.86
C PRO A 105 -7.33 12.85 35.21
N LYS A 106 -7.76 11.57 35.31
CA LYS A 106 -7.68 10.80 36.56
C LYS A 106 -6.31 10.17 36.77
N THR A 107 -5.67 9.74 35.69
CA THR A 107 -4.40 9.02 35.74
C THR A 107 -3.21 9.86 35.28
N ASN A 108 -3.48 11.05 34.73
CA ASN A 108 -2.52 11.95 34.07
C ASN A 108 -1.71 11.26 32.96
N ARG A 109 -2.37 10.39 32.18
CA ARG A 109 -1.71 9.52 31.19
C ARG A 109 -2.21 9.77 29.79
N THR A 110 -1.30 9.62 28.84
CA THR A 110 -1.64 9.47 27.43
C THR A 110 -2.45 8.18 27.24
N VAL A 111 -3.72 8.33 26.92
CA VAL A 111 -4.66 7.26 26.55
C VAL A 111 -5.21 7.57 25.16
N LEU A 112 -5.51 6.53 24.39
CA LEU A 112 -6.20 6.68 23.12
C LEU A 112 -7.65 7.11 23.37
N SER A 113 -7.99 8.33 22.97
CA SER A 113 -9.33 8.89 23.19
C SER A 113 -10.44 8.11 22.49
N ILE A 114 -10.13 7.53 21.32
CA ILE A 114 -11.01 6.68 20.55
C ILE A 114 -10.22 5.41 20.30
N THR A 115 -10.72 4.26 20.75
CA THR A 115 -10.10 2.96 20.52
C THR A 115 -11.02 2.14 19.63
N PHE A 116 -10.51 1.65 18.50
CA PHE A 116 -11.26 0.79 17.59
C PHE A 116 -10.74 -0.65 17.59
N PHE A 117 -9.57 -0.88 18.19
CA PHE A 117 -9.04 -2.20 18.45
C PHE A 117 -8.46 -2.25 19.86
N ASP A 118 -8.90 -3.19 20.69
CA ASP A 118 -8.35 -3.46 22.02
C ASP A 118 -8.45 -4.97 22.27
N ARG A 119 -7.32 -5.66 22.15
CA ARG A 119 -7.24 -7.10 22.38
C ARG A 119 -5.99 -7.48 23.14
N THR A 120 -6.14 -8.52 23.94
CA THR A 120 -5.04 -9.12 24.69
C THR A 120 -4.85 -10.56 24.24
N GLY A 121 -3.60 -10.95 24.02
CA GLY A 121 -3.26 -12.31 23.60
C GLY A 121 -1.76 -12.56 23.58
N GLN A 122 -1.37 -13.81 23.35
CA GLN A 122 0.04 -14.19 23.15
C GLN A 122 0.43 -14.17 21.67
N PHE A 123 -0.58 -14.34 20.81
CA PHE A 123 -0.44 -14.41 19.37
C PHE A 123 -1.42 -13.45 18.71
N PHE A 124 -0.89 -12.64 17.80
CA PHE A 124 -1.66 -11.74 16.94
C PHE A 124 -1.26 -12.02 15.50
N ASN A 125 -2.26 -12.18 14.64
CA ASN A 125 -2.10 -12.22 13.20
C ASN A 125 -3.36 -11.59 12.60
N GLU A 126 -3.50 -10.29 12.82
CA GLU A 126 -4.72 -9.56 12.49
C GLU A 126 -4.43 -8.43 11.52
N ARG A 127 -5.34 -8.27 10.55
CA ARG A 127 -5.42 -7.09 9.70
C ARG A 127 -6.52 -6.21 10.26
N ILE A 128 -6.16 -5.01 10.65
CA ILE A 128 -7.05 -4.03 11.27
C ILE A 128 -7.25 -2.91 10.26
N GLU A 129 -8.48 -2.79 9.75
CA GLU A 129 -8.87 -1.67 8.90
C GLU A 129 -8.81 -0.38 9.71
N VAL A 130 -8.09 0.61 9.19
CA VAL A 130 -7.95 1.92 9.83
C VAL A 130 -8.88 2.87 9.09
N PRO A 131 -10.00 3.31 9.68
CA PRO A 131 -11.07 3.99 8.95
C PRO A 131 -10.63 5.38 8.47
N VAL A 132 -10.15 5.51 7.25
CA VAL A 132 -9.74 6.81 6.70
C VAL A 132 -10.98 7.65 6.42
N ASN A 133 -11.18 8.75 7.15
CA ASN A 133 -12.25 9.67 6.83
C ASN A 133 -11.80 10.53 5.63
N SER A 134 -12.46 10.34 4.48
CA SER A 134 -12.08 10.90 3.18
C SER A 134 -12.12 12.42 3.10
N THR A 135 -12.67 13.09 4.11
CA THR A 135 -12.84 14.54 4.16
C THR A 135 -11.60 15.29 4.64
N SER A 136 -10.61 14.63 5.25
CA SER A 136 -9.35 15.30 5.61
C SER A 136 -8.14 14.35 5.59
N PRO A 137 -7.14 14.60 4.73
CA PRO A 137 -5.85 13.91 4.76
C PRO A 137 -5.15 14.01 6.13
N LEU A 138 -5.46 15.02 6.94
CA LEU A 138 -4.91 15.20 8.29
C LEU A 138 -5.39 14.15 9.31
N ASP A 139 -6.45 13.40 9.02
CA ASP A 139 -7.04 12.44 9.97
C ASP A 139 -6.14 11.20 10.17
N ILE A 140 -5.31 10.84 9.18
CA ILE A 140 -4.41 9.68 9.28
C ILE A 140 -3.21 9.92 10.20
N SER A 141 -2.75 11.18 10.33
CA SER A 141 -1.70 11.53 11.31
C SER A 141 -2.16 11.41 12.76
N SER A 142 -3.45 11.16 13.00
CA SER A 142 -4.02 11.03 14.34
C SER A 142 -4.15 9.59 14.83
N TYR A 143 -3.70 8.60 14.05
CA TYR A 143 -3.73 7.20 14.46
C TYR A 143 -2.49 6.81 15.25
N TYR A 144 -2.76 6.09 16.33
CA TYR A 144 -1.76 5.59 17.24
C TYR A 144 -2.09 4.14 17.52
N TRP A 145 -1.04 3.35 17.67
CA TRP A 145 -1.16 2.01 18.19
C TRP A 145 -0.15 1.78 19.29
N GLU A 146 -0.46 0.83 20.12
CA GLU A 146 0.30 0.53 21.31
C GLU A 146 0.29 -0.98 21.56
N VAL A 147 1.49 -1.53 21.82
CA VAL A 147 1.66 -2.88 22.35
C VAL A 147 2.23 -2.77 23.75
N ARG A 148 1.47 -3.27 24.74
CA ARG A 148 1.82 -3.26 26.17
C ARG A 148 1.95 -4.67 26.73
N ASN A 149 2.86 -4.81 27.68
CA ASN A 149 2.80 -5.89 28.66
C ASN A 149 2.12 -5.36 29.93
N GLU A 150 0.83 -5.66 30.13
CA GLU A 150 0.08 -5.26 31.33
C GLU A 150 0.30 -6.20 32.53
N TRP A 151 1.17 -7.21 32.37
CA TRP A 151 1.42 -8.25 33.37
C TRP A 151 2.72 -8.02 34.13
N THR A 152 2.93 -8.81 35.19
CA THR A 152 4.04 -8.64 36.13
C THR A 152 5.36 -9.22 35.66
N ASP A 153 5.33 -10.15 34.71
CA ASP A 153 6.51 -10.85 34.21
C ASP A 153 6.98 -10.26 32.89
N VAL A 154 8.29 -10.33 32.61
CA VAL A 154 8.85 -9.90 31.32
C VAL A 154 8.38 -10.84 30.23
N VAL A 155 7.82 -10.27 29.16
CA VAL A 155 7.36 -11.02 28.00
C VAL A 155 8.44 -10.96 26.91
N THR A 156 8.93 -12.12 26.49
CA THR A 156 9.77 -12.25 25.29
C THR A 156 8.89 -12.22 24.04
N ILE A 157 9.23 -11.37 23.08
CA ILE A 157 8.66 -11.36 21.73
C ILE A 157 9.59 -12.18 20.84
N PHE A 158 9.11 -13.33 20.36
CA PHE A 158 9.86 -14.18 19.46
C PHE A 158 9.92 -13.57 18.06
N THR A 159 8.78 -13.08 17.58
CA THR A 159 8.64 -12.36 16.31
C THR A 159 7.51 -11.37 16.46
N GLY A 160 7.75 -10.12 16.07
CA GLY A 160 6.72 -9.10 16.18
C GLY A 160 6.97 -7.96 15.21
N TYR A 161 5.98 -7.64 14.39
CA TYR A 161 6.01 -6.47 13.55
C TYR A 161 4.63 -5.84 13.46
N VAL A 162 4.64 -4.55 13.18
CA VAL A 162 3.45 -3.82 12.79
C VAL A 162 3.75 -3.09 11.49
N ARG A 163 2.92 -3.35 10.49
CA ARG A 163 3.05 -2.79 9.15
C ARG A 163 1.84 -1.93 8.83
N LEU A 164 2.13 -0.73 8.33
CA LEU A 164 1.14 0.13 7.75
C LEU A 164 1.14 -0.09 6.24
N LYS A 165 0.00 -0.49 5.68
CA LYS A 165 -0.20 -0.67 4.25
C LYS A 165 -1.29 0.27 3.76
N ALA A 166 -1.19 0.72 2.51
CA ALA A 166 -2.31 1.36 1.83
C ALA A 166 -2.54 0.76 0.46
N GLU A 167 -3.79 0.83 0.03
CA GLU A 167 -4.17 0.49 -1.34
C GLU A 167 -4.06 1.72 -2.23
N ILE A 168 -3.10 1.66 -3.16
CA ILE A 168 -2.81 2.73 -4.10
C ILE A 168 -3.21 2.28 -5.50
N PRO A 169 -4.02 3.08 -6.24
CA PRO A 169 -4.36 2.80 -7.62
C PRO A 169 -3.12 3.02 -8.49
N LYS A 170 -2.66 1.95 -9.14
CA LYS A 170 -1.61 1.99 -10.16
C LYS A 170 -2.20 1.75 -11.54
N ASN A 171 -1.72 2.54 -12.48
CA ASN A 171 -2.09 2.43 -13.89
C ASN A 171 -1.17 1.43 -14.56
N TYR A 172 -1.78 0.46 -15.24
CA TYR A 172 -1.11 -0.58 -15.99
C TYR A 172 -1.48 -0.48 -17.47
N HIS A 173 -0.49 -0.67 -18.33
CA HIS A 173 -0.68 -0.87 -19.76
C HIS A 173 -0.39 -2.33 -20.10
N PRO A 174 -1.33 -3.26 -19.80
CA PRO A 174 -1.09 -4.70 -19.89
C PRO A 174 -0.72 -5.15 -21.31
N TYR A 175 -1.17 -4.41 -22.33
CA TYR A 175 -0.91 -4.71 -23.72
C TYR A 175 0.18 -3.85 -24.35
N TYR A 176 0.98 -3.11 -23.57
CA TYR A 176 2.00 -2.21 -24.14
C TYR A 176 2.99 -2.96 -25.04
N GLY A 177 3.52 -4.09 -24.57
CA GLY A 177 4.45 -4.93 -25.34
C GLY A 177 3.81 -5.52 -26.59
N LEU A 178 2.58 -6.02 -26.48
CA LEU A 178 1.87 -6.66 -27.59
C LEU A 178 1.43 -5.62 -28.64
N GLY A 179 0.90 -4.48 -28.19
CA GLY A 179 0.53 -3.34 -29.04
C GLY A 179 1.72 -2.79 -29.81
N THR A 180 2.90 -2.68 -29.17
CA THR A 180 4.14 -2.28 -29.84
C THR A 180 4.54 -3.25 -30.94
N LEU A 181 4.49 -4.56 -30.67
CA LEU A 181 4.79 -5.60 -31.67
C LEU A 181 3.84 -5.55 -32.87
N VAL A 182 2.53 -5.43 -32.60
CA VAL A 182 1.50 -5.33 -33.64
C VAL A 182 1.72 -4.08 -34.49
N CYS A 183 1.99 -2.92 -33.86
CA CYS A 183 2.33 -1.69 -34.58
C CYS A 183 3.55 -1.88 -35.49
N LEU A 184 4.67 -2.38 -34.94
CA LEU A 184 5.90 -2.61 -35.72
C LEU A 184 5.66 -3.55 -36.92
N SER A 185 4.89 -4.63 -36.71
CA SER A 185 4.55 -5.56 -37.78
C SER A 185 3.70 -4.90 -38.88
N GLY A 186 2.74 -4.04 -38.50
CA GLY A 186 1.94 -3.24 -39.41
C GLY A 186 2.79 -2.26 -40.22
N THR A 187 3.75 -1.58 -39.58
CA THR A 187 4.68 -0.66 -40.27
C THR A 187 5.56 -1.40 -41.27
N SER A 188 6.13 -2.56 -40.90
CA SER A 188 6.92 -3.38 -41.81
C SER A 188 6.10 -3.84 -43.02
N LEU A 189 4.84 -4.24 -42.80
CA LEU A 189 3.94 -4.67 -43.87
C LEU A 189 3.55 -3.52 -44.80
N ALA A 190 3.35 -2.31 -44.26
CA ALA A 190 3.09 -1.10 -45.03
C ALA A 190 4.28 -0.73 -45.92
N ILE A 191 5.50 -0.74 -45.36
CA ILE A 191 6.74 -0.50 -46.10
C ILE A 191 6.89 -1.53 -47.24
N TYR A 192 6.67 -2.81 -46.95
CA TYR A 192 6.69 -3.86 -47.97
C TYR A 192 5.65 -3.62 -49.07
N GLY A 193 4.40 -3.31 -48.70
CA GLY A 193 3.33 -3.03 -49.66
C GLY A 193 3.61 -1.85 -50.58
N PHE A 194 4.33 -0.83 -50.09
CA PHE A 194 4.76 0.33 -50.86
C PHE A 194 5.93 -0.01 -51.81
N LEU A 195 6.95 -0.72 -51.31
CA LEU A 195 8.16 -1.04 -52.06
C LEU A 195 7.97 -2.16 -53.10
N ALA A 196 7.11 -3.14 -52.83
CA ALA A 196 6.95 -4.32 -53.69
C ALA A 196 6.38 -3.93 -55.07
N LYS A 197 7.24 -3.74 -56.09
CA LYS A 197 6.87 -3.42 -57.50
C LYS A 197 5.80 -4.39 -58.03
N PRO A 198 4.84 -3.92 -58.87
CA PRO A 198 3.94 -4.86 -59.51
C PRO A 198 4.78 -5.72 -60.45
N ALA A 199 4.68 -7.04 -60.33
CA ALA A 199 5.21 -7.93 -61.34
C ALA A 199 4.59 -7.51 -62.68
N LYS A 200 5.42 -7.10 -63.65
CA LYS A 200 4.96 -6.86 -65.02
C LYS A 200 4.27 -8.15 -65.46
N LYS A 201 2.96 -8.10 -65.72
CA LYS A 201 2.28 -9.16 -66.47
C LYS A 201 3.01 -9.27 -67.80
N ARG A 202 3.84 -10.30 -67.96
CA ARG A 202 4.28 -10.72 -69.29
C ARG A 202 3.01 -11.15 -70.01
N ARG A 203 2.71 -10.44 -71.09
CA ARG A 203 1.72 -10.83 -72.09
C ARG A 203 2.07 -12.21 -72.63
#